data_AF-A0A1I8FZM4-F1
#
_entry.id   AF-A0A1I8FZM4-F1
#
_cell.length_a   1.000
_cell.length_b   1.000
_cell.length_c   1.000
_cell.angle_alpha   90.00
_cell.angle_beta   90.00
_cell.angle_gamma   90.00
#
_symmetry.space_group_name_H-M   'P 1'
#
loop_
_entity.id
_entity.type
_entity.pdbx_description
1 polymer ?
#
loop_
_entity_poly.entity_id
_entity_poly.type
_entity_poly.pdbx_seq_one_letter_code
_entity_poly.pdbx_strand_id
1 'polypeptide(L)'
;MDFPHPGVSSTTGWGPASSAGAASIASVSATAAASVGGGGGGSFRRQSLKQQQQQQNEEASKTFGEIEFSGLKQLAKFVRLDSNTPDSALQQILGKKWDLTRPTLVINIFGGDFEKKRQLKMIFKKGLWKAAESAGKN
;
A
#
# COMPACT_ATOMS: atom_id res chain seq x y z
N MET A 1 -40.25 59.25 -6.19
CA MET A 1 -39.00 58.90 -6.88
C MET A 1 -38.82 57.40 -6.80
N ASP A 2 -38.66 56.81 -7.97
CA ASP A 2 -38.52 55.39 -8.28
C ASP A 2 -37.35 54.67 -7.57
N PHE A 3 -37.56 53.37 -7.35
CA PHE A 3 -36.64 52.31 -6.87
C PHE A 3 -35.41 52.14 -7.81
N PRO A 4 -34.24 51.53 -7.43
CA PRO A 4 -34.17 50.13 -6.96
C PRO A 4 -33.02 49.71 -6.00
N HIS A 5 -33.02 48.39 -5.77
CA HIS A 5 -32.47 47.52 -4.73
C HIS A 5 -30.94 47.29 -4.68
N PRO A 6 -30.44 46.70 -3.57
CA PRO A 6 -29.04 46.24 -3.42
C PRO A 6 -28.70 45.06 -4.34
N GLY A 7 -27.58 45.17 -5.06
CA GLY A 7 -27.02 44.10 -5.86
C GLY A 7 -26.32 43.05 -5.00
N VAL A 8 -26.93 41.86 -4.88
CA VAL A 8 -26.25 40.61 -4.53
C VAL A 8 -25.93 39.90 -5.84
N SER A 9 -24.65 39.67 -6.13
CA SER A 9 -24.23 38.74 -7.18
C SER A 9 -23.68 37.48 -6.51
N SER A 10 -24.52 36.47 -6.38
CA SER A 10 -24.13 35.10 -6.11
C SER A 10 -24.04 34.35 -7.43
N THR A 11 -22.83 34.13 -7.92
CA THR A 11 -22.57 33.17 -9.00
C THR A 11 -21.63 32.08 -8.50
N THR A 12 -22.23 31.06 -7.87
CA THR A 12 -21.58 29.76 -7.68
C THR A 12 -22.01 28.88 -8.84
N GLY A 13 -21.25 28.94 -9.93
CA GLY A 13 -21.38 27.99 -11.03
C GLY A 13 -20.87 26.61 -10.59
N TRP A 14 -21.77 25.64 -10.60
CA TRP A 14 -21.44 24.23 -10.44
C TRP A 14 -20.84 23.73 -11.76
N GLY A 15 -19.52 23.61 -11.82
CA GLY A 15 -18.84 22.87 -12.88
C GLY A 15 -18.79 21.37 -12.55
N PRO A 16 -18.87 20.48 -13.54
CA PRO A 16 -18.72 19.04 -13.30
C PRO A 16 -17.32 18.73 -12.77
N ALA A 17 -17.27 18.03 -11.64
CA ALA A 17 -16.05 17.48 -11.08
C ALA A 17 -15.42 16.52 -12.10
N SER A 18 -14.30 16.93 -12.69
CA SER A 18 -13.49 16.07 -13.54
C SER A 18 -13.04 14.87 -12.71
N SER A 19 -13.45 13.68 -13.14
CA SER A 19 -13.18 12.41 -12.47
C SER A 19 -11.69 12.25 -12.22
N ALA A 20 -11.36 11.99 -10.96
CA ALA A 20 -10.04 11.55 -10.52
C ALA A 20 -9.50 10.49 -11.48
N GLY A 21 -8.50 10.88 -12.27
CA GLY A 21 -7.68 9.93 -13.01
C GLY A 21 -7.00 9.04 -11.99
N ALA A 22 -7.43 7.77 -11.93
CA ALA A 22 -6.69 6.74 -11.25
C ALA A 22 -5.27 6.75 -11.82
N ALA A 23 -4.29 7.11 -11.01
CA ALA A 23 -2.88 7.00 -11.35
C ALA A 23 -2.55 5.50 -11.46
N SER A 24 -2.76 4.93 -12.65
CA SER A 24 -2.18 3.64 -13.01
C SER A 24 -0.68 3.84 -13.07
N ILE A 25 0.00 3.45 -12.00
CA ILE A 25 1.43 3.12 -12.04
C ILE A 25 1.60 1.87 -12.90
N ALA A 26 1.56 2.07 -14.22
CA ALA A 26 1.99 1.07 -15.17
C ALA A 26 3.50 0.87 -15.00
N SER A 27 3.90 -0.37 -14.74
CA SER A 27 5.28 -0.80 -14.61
C SER A 27 6.09 -0.37 -15.84
N VAL A 28 7.22 0.30 -15.63
CA VAL A 28 8.22 0.55 -16.68
C VAL A 28 8.87 -0.78 -17.06
N SER A 29 8.35 -1.43 -18.10
CA SER A 29 9.02 -2.55 -18.73
C SER A 29 10.06 -2.01 -19.71
N ALA A 30 11.33 -2.28 -19.44
CA ALA A 30 12.44 -1.92 -20.32
C ALA A 30 12.28 -2.59 -21.70
N THR A 31 12.04 -1.81 -22.74
CA THR A 31 12.09 -2.29 -24.12
C THR A 31 13.55 -2.47 -24.50
N ALA A 32 14.05 -3.71 -24.47
CA ALA A 32 15.35 -4.04 -25.04
C ALA A 32 15.33 -3.74 -26.55
N ALA A 33 16.08 -2.73 -26.96
CA ALA A 33 16.27 -2.38 -28.36
C ALA A 33 17.08 -3.48 -29.06
N ALA A 34 16.41 -4.37 -29.79
CA ALA A 34 17.08 -5.28 -30.71
C ALA A 34 17.41 -4.49 -32.00
N SER A 35 18.69 -4.24 -32.19
CA SER A 35 19.25 -3.63 -33.40
C SER A 35 18.89 -4.42 -34.66
N VAL A 36 18.35 -3.71 -35.65
CA VAL A 36 18.07 -4.21 -37.00
C VAL A 36 19.35 -4.74 -37.66
N GLY A 37 19.30 -5.98 -38.13
CA GLY A 37 20.33 -6.56 -38.98
C GLY A 37 19.79 -7.74 -39.80
N GLY A 38 19.79 -7.58 -41.13
CA GLY A 38 20.02 -8.65 -42.11
C GLY A 38 18.84 -9.59 -42.43
N GLY A 39 18.57 -9.75 -43.73
CA GLY A 39 17.48 -10.58 -44.25
C GLY A 39 17.67 -12.09 -44.08
N GLY A 40 16.59 -12.84 -44.31
CA GLY A 40 16.61 -14.30 -44.38
C GLY A 40 15.25 -14.90 -44.05
N GLY A 41 14.64 -15.58 -45.03
CA GLY A 41 13.37 -16.28 -44.86
C GLY A 41 13.45 -17.35 -43.78
N GLY A 42 12.46 -17.34 -42.88
CA GLY A 42 12.27 -18.35 -41.85
C GLY A 42 10.91 -18.18 -41.21
N SER A 43 10.12 -19.26 -41.17
CA SER A 43 8.87 -19.31 -40.42
C SER A 43 9.18 -19.31 -38.93
N PHE A 44 9.28 -18.12 -38.33
CA PHE A 44 9.59 -17.97 -36.92
C PHE A 44 8.35 -18.22 -36.06
N ARG A 45 8.41 -19.37 -35.39
CA ARG A 45 7.53 -19.91 -34.36
C ARG A 45 7.08 -18.82 -33.36
N ARG A 46 5.82 -18.38 -33.51
CA ARG A 46 5.08 -17.54 -32.55
C ARG A 46 4.62 -18.37 -31.34
N GLN A 47 5.57 -18.95 -30.59
CA GLN A 47 5.31 -19.60 -29.31
C GLN A 47 6.35 -19.10 -28.30
N SER A 48 5.94 -18.23 -27.37
CA SER A 48 6.47 -18.18 -25.99
C SER A 48 6.11 -16.91 -25.20
N LEU A 49 5.40 -15.93 -25.77
CA LEU A 49 5.00 -14.72 -25.00
C LEU A 49 4.14 -15.04 -23.76
N LYS A 50 3.24 -16.02 -23.83
CA LYS A 50 2.44 -16.46 -22.67
C LYS A 50 3.26 -17.23 -21.62
N GLN A 51 4.30 -17.94 -22.06
CA GLN A 51 5.11 -18.79 -21.18
C GLN A 51 6.17 -17.96 -20.45
N GLN A 52 6.75 -16.95 -21.10
CA GLN A 52 7.64 -15.97 -20.46
C GLN A 52 6.91 -15.13 -19.42
N GLN A 53 5.65 -14.77 -19.67
CA GLN A 53 4.87 -13.97 -18.72
C GLN A 53 4.46 -14.75 -17.47
N GLN A 54 4.36 -16.09 -17.56
CA GLN A 54 4.09 -16.94 -16.39
C GLN A 54 5.36 -17.22 -15.57
N GLN A 55 6.52 -17.42 -16.20
CA GLN A 55 7.77 -17.63 -15.47
C GLN A 55 8.25 -16.38 -14.72
N GLN A 56 8.05 -15.17 -15.28
CA GLN A 56 8.42 -13.93 -14.61
C GLN A 56 7.55 -13.59 -13.39
N ASN A 57 6.37 -14.19 -13.25
CA ASN A 57 5.47 -13.93 -12.11
C ASN A 57 5.90 -14.70 -10.85
N GLU A 58 6.55 -15.86 -11.01
CA GLU A 58 6.93 -16.71 -9.87
C GLU A 58 8.22 -16.26 -9.20
N GLU A 59 9.14 -15.61 -9.94
CA GLU A 59 10.44 -15.18 -9.42
C GLU A 59 10.42 -13.74 -8.86
N ALA A 60 9.41 -12.94 -9.20
CA ALA A 60 9.22 -11.57 -8.71
C ALA A 60 8.64 -11.49 -7.28
N SER A 61 8.20 -12.61 -6.69
CA SER A 61 7.44 -12.64 -5.42
C SER A 61 8.28 -12.98 -4.19
N LYS A 62 9.45 -12.35 -4.01
CA LYS A 62 10.22 -12.44 -2.75
C LYS A 62 10.76 -11.09 -2.29
N THR A 63 9.89 -10.11 -2.15
CA THR A 63 10.23 -8.86 -1.45
C THR A 63 10.07 -9.06 0.06
N PHE A 64 11.18 -9.20 0.78
CA PHE A 64 11.23 -9.25 2.25
C PHE A 64 12.52 -8.59 2.75
N GLY A 65 12.55 -8.16 4.01
CA GLY A 65 13.74 -7.59 4.62
C GLY A 65 13.45 -6.68 5.79
N GLU A 66 14.31 -5.69 5.97
CA GLU A 66 14.25 -4.69 7.04
C GLU A 66 14.35 -3.29 6.44
N ILE A 67 13.60 -2.35 6.99
CA ILE A 67 13.59 -0.93 6.60
C ILE A 67 13.96 -0.10 7.82
N GLU A 68 14.95 0.77 7.68
CA GLU A 68 15.25 1.82 8.64
C GLU A 68 14.62 3.13 8.16
N PHE A 69 13.83 3.77 9.02
CA PHE A 69 13.21 5.05 8.70
C PHE A 69 14.18 6.19 9.02
N SER A 70 14.44 7.08 8.06
CA SER A 70 15.29 8.24 8.31
C SER A 70 14.78 9.08 9.48
N GLY A 71 15.65 9.34 10.46
CA GLY A 71 15.29 10.07 11.68
C GLY A 71 14.63 9.24 12.79
N LEU A 72 14.33 7.96 12.54
CA LEU A 72 13.92 7.01 13.56
C LEU A 72 14.97 5.90 13.62
N LYS A 73 15.67 5.75 14.76
CA LYS A 73 16.65 4.67 14.98
C LYS A 73 15.97 3.31 15.23
N GLN A 74 15.00 2.96 14.39
CA GLN A 74 14.19 1.77 14.51
C GLN A 74 14.13 1.01 13.19
N LEU A 75 14.49 -0.25 13.27
CA LEU A 75 14.47 -1.20 12.16
C LEU A 75 13.12 -1.92 12.13
N ALA A 76 12.42 -1.89 11.00
CA ALA A 76 11.13 -2.54 10.82
C ALA A 76 11.27 -3.73 9.84
N LYS A 77 10.91 -4.93 10.31
CA LYS A 77 10.86 -6.13 9.46
C LYS A 77 9.61 -6.10 8.59
N PHE A 78 9.75 -6.50 7.33
CA PHE A 78 8.62 -6.59 6.40
C PHE A 78 8.75 -7.80 5.48
N VAL A 79 7.61 -8.28 5.00
CA VAL A 79 7.50 -9.31 3.96
C VAL A 79 6.24 -9.03 3.14
N ARG A 80 6.36 -9.11 1.83
CA ARG A 80 5.21 -9.07 0.92
C ARG A 80 4.59 -10.46 0.84
N LEU A 81 3.27 -10.53 0.99
CA LEU A 81 2.49 -11.75 0.90
C LEU A 81 1.46 -11.62 -0.22
N ASP A 82 1.13 -12.75 -0.85
CA ASP A 82 0.06 -12.83 -1.83
C ASP A 82 -1.29 -12.99 -1.11
N SER A 83 -2.38 -12.55 -1.75
CA SER A 83 -3.73 -12.61 -1.17
C SER A 83 -4.21 -14.04 -0.83
N ASN A 84 -3.64 -15.05 -1.49
CA ASN A 84 -3.95 -16.46 -1.25
C ASN A 84 -2.93 -17.16 -0.32
N THR A 85 -2.09 -16.39 0.39
CA THR A 85 -1.12 -16.96 1.33
C THR A 85 -1.88 -17.59 2.50
N PRO A 86 -1.61 -18.87 2.84
CA PRO A 86 -2.30 -19.53 3.95
C PRO A 86 -1.85 -18.98 5.31
N ASP A 87 -2.77 -18.94 6.29
CA ASP A 87 -2.51 -18.47 7.65
C ASP A 87 -1.37 -19.21 8.35
N SER A 88 -1.15 -20.49 8.00
CA SER A 88 -0.04 -21.28 8.55
C SER A 88 1.34 -20.68 8.20
N ALA A 89 1.48 -20.11 7.00
CA ALA A 89 2.70 -19.43 6.60
C ALA A 89 2.88 -18.12 7.38
N LEU A 90 1.80 -17.35 7.60
CA LEU A 90 1.82 -16.14 8.42
C LEU A 90 2.28 -16.47 9.85
N GLN A 91 1.72 -17.51 10.47
CA GLN A 91 2.10 -17.94 11.82
C GLN A 91 3.57 -18.35 11.90
N GLN A 92 4.10 -19.04 10.88
CA GLN A 92 5.52 -19.38 10.82
C GLN A 92 6.41 -18.15 10.70
N ILE A 93 6.02 -17.14 9.92
CA ILE A 93 6.78 -15.90 9.79
C ILE A 93 6.80 -15.16 11.14
N LEU A 94 5.63 -14.89 11.72
CA LEU A 94 5.51 -14.15 12.97
C LEU A 94 6.21 -14.87 14.14
N GLY A 95 5.94 -16.17 14.30
CA GLY A 95 6.43 -16.93 15.45
C GLY A 95 7.86 -17.43 15.31
N LYS A 96 8.27 -17.94 14.13
CA LYS A 96 9.59 -18.57 13.97
C LYS A 96 10.63 -17.63 13.38
N LYS A 97 10.28 -16.88 12.33
CA LYS A 97 11.26 -16.02 11.64
C LYS A 97 11.47 -14.68 12.32
N TRP A 98 10.40 -14.09 12.85
CA TRP A 98 10.46 -12.82 13.57
C TRP A 98 10.57 -12.98 15.08
N ASP A 99 10.46 -14.22 15.58
CA ASP A 99 10.59 -14.59 16.98
C ASP A 99 9.63 -13.80 17.90
N LEU A 100 8.41 -13.59 17.41
CA LEU A 100 7.37 -12.93 18.21
C LEU A 100 6.74 -13.94 19.17
N THR A 101 6.68 -13.56 20.45
CA THR A 101 5.91 -14.30 21.44
C THR A 101 4.43 -14.27 21.08
N ARG A 102 3.74 -15.39 21.33
CA ARG A 102 2.29 -15.48 21.10
C ARG A 102 1.57 -14.42 21.93
N PRO A 103 0.79 -13.51 21.31
CA PRO A 103 0.10 -12.46 22.04
C PRO A 103 -1.06 -13.04 22.86
N THR A 104 -1.29 -12.46 24.04
CA THR A 104 -2.43 -12.76 24.93
C THR A 104 -3.67 -11.92 24.60
N LEU A 105 -3.46 -10.78 23.92
CA LEU A 105 -4.48 -9.84 23.50
C LEU A 105 -4.17 -9.34 22.09
N VAL A 106 -5.17 -9.38 21.21
CA VAL A 106 -5.11 -8.79 19.87
C VAL A 106 -6.11 -7.65 19.81
N ILE A 107 -5.63 -6.44 19.53
CA ILE A 107 -6.45 -5.24 19.40
C ILE A 107 -6.51 -4.87 17.92
N ASN A 108 -7.71 -4.84 17.35
CA ASN A 108 -7.93 -4.37 15.99
C ASN A 108 -8.54 -2.97 16.02
N ILE A 109 -7.94 -2.02 15.30
CA ILE A 109 -8.35 -0.61 15.29
C ILE A 109 -8.72 -0.23 13.86
N PHE A 110 -9.96 0.22 13.66
CA PHE A 110 -10.46 0.73 12.39
C PHE A 110 -10.75 2.23 12.49
N GLY A 111 -10.47 2.98 11.42
CA GLY A 111 -10.76 4.42 11.34
C GLY A 111 -9.97 5.12 10.25
N GLY A 112 -10.23 6.42 10.08
CA GLY A 112 -9.50 7.33 9.21
C GLY A 112 -8.98 8.54 9.99
N ASP A 113 -8.69 9.64 9.29
CA ASP A 113 -8.15 10.84 9.94
C ASP A 113 -9.07 11.35 11.06
N PHE A 114 -8.45 11.51 12.22
CA PHE A 114 -9.13 11.82 13.46
C PHE A 114 -8.95 13.32 13.78
N GLU A 115 -9.76 14.17 13.14
CA GLU A 115 -9.81 15.61 13.36
C GLU A 115 -10.51 15.92 14.70
N LYS A 116 -9.85 15.58 15.81
CA LYS A 116 -10.46 15.59 17.14
C LYS A 116 -9.66 16.43 18.12
N LYS A 117 -10.35 16.90 19.17
CA LYS A 117 -9.77 17.72 20.25
C LYS A 117 -8.51 17.03 20.81
N ARG A 118 -7.45 17.82 21.04
CA ARG A 118 -6.15 17.37 21.58
C ARG A 118 -6.28 16.44 22.79
N GLN A 119 -7.23 16.70 23.69
CA GLN A 119 -7.48 15.88 24.87
C GLN A 119 -7.87 14.44 24.54
N LEU A 120 -8.76 14.22 23.55
CA LEU A 120 -9.19 12.88 23.19
C LEU A 120 -8.05 12.06 22.58
N LYS A 121 -7.21 12.69 21.74
CA LYS A 121 -5.99 12.06 21.20
C LYS A 121 -5.05 11.60 22.33
N MET A 122 -4.87 12.43 23.35
CA MET A 122 -4.03 12.11 24.50
C MET A 122 -4.59 10.95 25.33
N ILE A 123 -5.90 10.97 25.62
CA ILE A 123 -6.55 9.91 26.42
C ILE A 123 -6.47 8.58 25.67
N PHE A 124 -6.80 8.56 24.37
CA PHE A 124 -6.74 7.36 23.55
C PHE A 124 -5.32 6.78 23.49
N LYS A 125 -4.31 7.60 23.20
CA LYS A 125 -2.90 7.19 23.19
C LYS A 125 -2.47 6.59 24.53
N LYS A 126 -2.80 7.25 25.64
CA LYS A 126 -2.44 6.78 26.99
C LYS A 126 -3.12 5.46 27.33
N GLY A 127 -4.42 5.35 27.06
CA GLY A 127 -5.18 4.13 27.32
C GLY A 127 -4.65 2.93 26.54
N LEU A 128 -4.39 3.12 25.24
CA LEU A 128 -3.85 2.06 24.39
C LEU A 128 -2.45 1.63 24.82
N TRP A 129 -1.58 2.59 25.15
CA TRP A 129 -0.23 2.29 25.65
C TRP A 129 -0.27 1.48 26.95
N LYS A 130 -1.15 1.85 27.88
CA LYS A 130 -1.30 1.15 29.15
C LYS A 130 -1.84 -0.27 28.97
N ALA A 131 -2.81 -0.47 28.08
CA ALA A 131 -3.32 -1.79 27.75
C ALA A 131 -2.22 -2.68 27.15
N ALA A 132 -1.44 -2.16 26.19
CA ALA A 132 -0.33 -2.89 25.57
C ALA A 132 0.76 -3.26 26.59
N GLU A 133 1.16 -2.32 27.45
CA GLU A 133 2.15 -2.55 28.51
C GLU A 133 1.69 -3.63 29.51
N SER A 134 0.39 -3.73 29.75
CA SER A 134 -0.19 -4.73 30.66
C SER A 134 -0.31 -6.12 30.04
N ALA A 135 -0.57 -6.22 28.73
CA ALA A 135 -0.85 -7.49 28.07
C ALA A 135 0.38 -8.42 27.96
N GLY A 136 1.59 -7.85 27.96
CA GLY A 136 2.85 -8.59 27.81
C GLY A 136 3.58 -8.96 29.11
N LYS A 137 2.97 -8.74 30.30
CA LYS A 137 3.64 -8.92 31.61
C LYS A 137 3.37 -10.27 32.31
N ASN A 138 2.90 -11.29 31.60
CA ASN A 138 2.60 -12.61 32.18
C ASN A 138 3.60 -13.68 31.73
#